data_AF-A0A1S2XLD4-F1
#
_entry.id   AF-A0A1S2XLD4-F1
#
_cell.length_a   1.000
_cell.length_b   1.000
_cell.length_c   1.000
_cell.angle_alpha   90.00
_cell.angle_beta   90.00
_cell.angle_gamma   90.00
#
_symmetry.space_group_name_H-M   'P 1'
#
loop_
_entity.id
_entity.type
_entity.pdbx_description
1 polymer ?
#
loop_
_entity_poly.entity_id
_entity_poly.type
_entity_poly.pdbx_seq_one_letter_code
_entity_poly.pdbx_strand_id
1 'polypeptide(L)'
;MQQFESAKFSIDQVVFILEKVHIIWEPLLLPSTYRKSMWTVLESVFSRMARDILLLDDIAAEETLQLQRLIHLMLESLSSLFESLATGDPNLHELSVDSPEDLIPSLRKIRKLSELLDMPLKSITASWENEELLCCGFTVTEVEDFIKAIFADSPLRKDCLRRIQNTSF
;
A
#
# COMPACT_ATOMS: atom_id res chain seq x y z
N MET A 1 -14.06 15.51 8.27
CA MET A 1 -13.19 16.63 7.82
C MET A 1 -11.99 16.83 8.76
N GLN A 2 -12.16 17.07 10.07
CA GLN A 2 -11.00 17.23 10.99
C GLN A 2 -10.03 16.03 11.01
N GLN A 3 -10.55 14.80 11.02
CA GLN A 3 -9.72 13.59 10.99
C GLN A 3 -8.94 13.44 9.69
N PHE A 4 -9.60 13.69 8.54
CA PHE A 4 -8.94 13.71 7.24
C PHE A 4 -7.79 14.73 7.19
N GLU A 5 -8.02 15.97 7.63
CA GLU A 5 -6.96 16.99 7.67
C GLU A 5 -5.82 16.60 8.61
N SER A 6 -6.13 15.98 9.76
CA SER A 6 -5.10 15.49 10.69
C SER A 6 -4.26 14.36 10.09
N ALA A 7 -4.91 13.43 9.37
CA ALA A 7 -4.23 12.34 8.67
C ALA A 7 -3.38 12.87 7.51
N LYS A 8 -3.90 13.83 6.74
CA LYS A 8 -3.15 14.51 5.68
C LYS A 8 -1.91 15.19 6.23
N PHE A 9 -2.05 15.95 7.32
CA PHE A 9 -0.91 16.59 7.98
C PHE A 9 0.13 15.56 8.46
N SER A 10 -0.31 14.42 8.97
CA SER A 10 0.59 13.33 9.39
C SER A 10 1.35 12.73 8.19
N ILE A 11 0.70 12.59 7.04
CA ILE A 11 1.35 12.18 5.78
C ILE A 11 2.39 13.22 5.37
N ASP A 12 2.03 14.51 5.36
CA ASP A 12 2.96 15.59 5.01
C ASP A 12 4.21 15.58 5.91
N GLN A 13 4.04 15.27 7.21
CA GLN A 13 5.16 15.11 8.14
C GLN A 13 6.05 13.90 7.82
N VAL A 14 5.45 12.74 7.50
CA VAL A 14 6.21 11.54 7.10
C VAL A 14 7.02 11.83 5.83
N VAL A 15 6.42 12.46 4.83
CA VAL A 15 7.08 12.86 3.57
C VAL A 15 8.25 13.79 3.86
N PHE A 16 8.02 14.84 4.67
CA PHE A 16 9.08 15.77 5.05
C PHE A 16 10.25 15.06 5.75
N ILE A 17 9.98 14.11 6.66
CA ILE A 17 11.03 13.35 7.33
C ILE A 17 11.80 12.49 6.32
N LEU A 18 11.11 11.81 5.40
CA LEU A 18 11.75 11.01 4.36
C LEU A 18 12.65 11.86 3.44
N GLU A 19 12.22 13.06 3.07
CA GLU A 19 13.03 14.01 2.31
C GLU A 19 14.29 14.43 3.09
N LYS A 20 14.17 14.70 4.40
CA LYS A 20 15.34 15.01 5.24
C LYS A 20 16.30 13.85 5.32
N VAL A 21 15.80 12.63 5.49
CA VAL A 21 16.62 11.42 5.49
C VAL A 21 17.35 11.27 4.16
N HIS A 22 16.66 11.43 3.03
CA HIS A 22 17.27 11.42 1.69
C HIS A 22 18.41 12.44 1.58
N ILE A 23 18.17 13.71 1.90
CA ILE A 23 19.17 14.80 1.80
C ILE A 23 20.41 14.52 2.67
N ILE A 24 20.21 13.96 3.86
CA ILE A 24 21.31 13.68 4.79
C ILE A 24 22.09 12.43 4.37
N TRP A 25 21.40 11.37 3.96
CA TRP A 25 22.02 10.07 3.71
C TRP A 25 22.66 9.95 2.33
N GLU A 26 22.06 10.55 1.30
CA GLU A 26 22.56 10.46 -0.09
C GLU A 26 24.04 10.87 -0.25
N PRO A 27 24.52 12.01 0.31
CA PRO A 27 25.94 12.39 0.18
C PRO A 27 26.87 11.61 1.13
N LEU A 28 26.34 10.91 2.14
CA LEU A 28 27.15 10.25 3.19
C LEU A 28 27.37 8.76 2.93
N LEU A 29 26.41 8.09 2.29
CA LEU A 29 26.42 6.65 2.09
C LEU A 29 26.91 6.31 0.68
N LEU A 30 27.49 5.11 0.54
CA LEU A 30 27.75 4.55 -0.78
C LEU A 30 26.42 4.41 -1.55
N PRO A 31 26.37 4.66 -2.88
CA PRO A 31 25.11 4.70 -3.62
C PRO A 31 24.23 3.45 -3.46
N SER A 32 24.83 2.26 -3.45
CA SER A 32 24.11 1.00 -3.24
C SER A 32 23.57 0.85 -1.81
N THR A 33 24.34 1.27 -0.80
CA THR A 33 23.92 1.29 0.61
C THR A 33 22.81 2.31 0.84
N TYR A 34 22.93 3.50 0.27
CA TYR A 34 21.92 4.55 0.29
C TYR A 34 20.58 4.03 -0.23
N ARG A 35 20.55 3.51 -1.46
CA ARG A 35 19.33 2.99 -2.09
C ARG A 35 18.69 1.88 -1.26
N LYS A 36 19.46 0.85 -0.88
CA LYS A 36 18.94 -0.25 -0.04
C LYS A 36 18.35 0.24 1.28
N SER A 37 19.01 1.20 1.92
CA SER A 37 18.55 1.77 3.18
C SER A 37 17.24 2.54 3.00
N MET A 38 17.15 3.37 1.94
CA MET A 38 15.92 4.10 1.63
C MET A 38 14.77 3.18 1.26
N TRP A 39 15.01 2.13 0.47
CA TRP A 39 13.99 1.11 0.16
C TRP A 39 13.47 0.43 1.43
N THR A 40 14.37 0.10 2.36
CA THR A 40 13.99 -0.50 3.65
C THR A 40 13.12 0.45 4.50
N VAL A 41 13.47 1.74 4.52
CA VAL A 41 12.67 2.76 5.24
C VAL A 41 11.29 2.90 4.60
N LEU A 42 11.21 3.00 3.27
CA LEU A 42 9.96 3.10 2.54
C LEU A 42 9.08 1.86 2.76
N GLU A 43 9.63 0.65 2.66
CA GLU A 43 8.94 -0.60 3.00
C GLU A 43 8.36 -0.57 4.41
N SER A 44 9.11 -0.07 5.40
CA SER A 44 8.58 0.05 6.77
C SER A 44 7.40 1.04 6.87
N VAL A 45 7.41 2.13 6.10
CA VAL A 45 6.33 3.13 6.10
C VAL A 45 5.07 2.53 5.46
N PHE A 46 5.20 1.99 4.25
CA PHE A 46 4.08 1.40 3.50
C PHE A 46 3.51 0.17 4.20
N SER A 47 4.36 -0.71 4.74
CA SER A 47 3.93 -1.89 5.48
C SER A 47 3.10 -1.52 6.71
N ARG A 48 3.55 -0.51 7.48
CA ARG A 48 2.80 -0.01 8.63
C ARG A 48 1.47 0.60 8.20
N MET A 49 1.46 1.46 7.18
CA MET A 49 0.23 2.10 6.71
C MET A 49 -0.78 1.07 6.18
N ALA A 50 -0.35 0.11 5.35
CA ALA A 50 -1.21 -0.93 4.83
C ALA A 50 -1.86 -1.74 5.96
N ARG A 51 -1.05 -2.16 6.93
CA ARG A 51 -1.52 -2.89 8.11
C ARG A 51 -2.51 -2.07 8.92
N ASP A 52 -2.17 -0.83 9.23
CA ASP A 52 -3.01 0.02 10.09
C ASP A 52 -4.35 0.35 9.40
N ILE A 53 -4.40 0.48 8.06
CA ILE A 53 -5.66 0.63 7.30
C ILE A 53 -6.47 -0.68 7.31
N LEU A 54 -5.82 -1.83 7.11
CA LEU A 54 -6.49 -3.15 7.10
C LEU A 54 -7.06 -3.56 8.47
N LEU A 55 -6.62 -2.91 9.55
CA LEU A 55 -7.14 -3.11 10.91
C LEU A 55 -8.32 -2.19 11.26
N LEU A 56 -8.75 -1.32 10.35
CA LEU A 56 -9.93 -0.48 10.56
C LEU A 56 -11.21 -1.30 10.39
N ASP A 57 -12.13 -1.15 11.32
CA ASP A 57 -13.48 -1.72 11.28
C ASP A 57 -14.53 -0.64 11.00
N ASP A 58 -15.71 -1.05 10.52
CA ASP A 58 -16.90 -0.20 10.33
C ASP A 58 -16.65 1.12 9.57
N ILE A 59 -16.01 1.02 8.40
CA ILE A 59 -15.64 2.17 7.57
C ILE A 59 -16.83 2.58 6.70
N ALA A 60 -17.28 3.82 6.83
CA ALA A 60 -18.33 4.37 5.98
C ALA A 60 -17.83 4.66 4.55
N ALA A 61 -18.76 4.70 3.58
CA ALA A 61 -18.41 4.96 2.18
C ALA A 61 -17.69 6.30 1.93
N GLU A 62 -17.99 7.34 2.72
CA GLU A 62 -17.27 8.61 2.63
C GLU A 62 -15.83 8.47 3.18
N GLU A 63 -15.63 7.62 4.18
CA GLU A 63 -14.32 7.36 4.79
C GLU A 63 -13.44 6.52 3.87
N THR A 64 -13.99 5.57 3.11
CA THR A 64 -13.23 4.83 2.08
C THR A 64 -12.70 5.76 1.01
N LEU A 65 -13.52 6.72 0.54
CA LEU A 65 -13.08 7.75 -0.41
C LEU A 65 -11.99 8.66 0.16
N GLN A 66 -12.11 9.04 1.44
CA GLN A 66 -11.11 9.85 2.14
C GLN A 66 -9.79 9.09 2.29
N LEU A 67 -9.81 7.82 2.70
CA LEU A 67 -8.63 6.96 2.78
C LEU A 67 -7.97 6.79 1.42
N GLN A 68 -8.76 6.55 0.37
CA GLN A 68 -8.25 6.42 -1.00
C GLN A 68 -7.51 7.69 -1.43
N ARG A 69 -8.09 8.87 -1.18
CA ARG A 69 -7.44 10.16 -1.47
C ARG A 69 -6.14 10.34 -0.70
N LEU A 70 -6.11 9.97 0.59
CA LEU A 70 -4.89 10.05 1.41
C LEU A 70 -3.78 9.14 0.87
N ILE A 71 -4.11 7.92 0.44
CA ILE A 71 -3.15 7.01 -0.20
C ILE A 71 -2.60 7.63 -1.48
N HIS A 72 -3.46 8.17 -2.36
CA HIS A 72 -3.02 8.80 -3.60
C HIS A 72 -2.12 10.02 -3.35
N LEU A 73 -2.51 10.92 -2.44
CA LEU A 73 -1.70 12.08 -2.06
C LEU A 73 -0.30 11.68 -1.57
N MET A 74 -0.24 10.64 -0.74
CA MET A 74 1.03 10.13 -0.24
C MET A 74 1.89 9.55 -1.39
N LEU A 75 1.31 8.74 -2.27
CA LEU A 75 2.03 8.19 -3.42
C LEU A 75 2.53 9.28 -4.38
N GLU A 76 1.72 10.31 -4.64
CA GLU A 76 2.09 11.47 -5.45
C GLU A 76 3.24 12.25 -4.80
N SER A 77 3.17 12.49 -3.49
CA SER A 77 4.19 13.25 -2.75
C SER A 77 5.56 12.56 -2.71
N LEU A 78 5.60 11.22 -2.82
CA LEU A 78 6.83 10.44 -2.83
C LEU A 78 7.35 10.13 -4.25
N SER A 79 6.65 10.55 -5.30
CA SER A 79 7.00 10.26 -6.71
C SER A 79 8.43 10.69 -7.07
N SER A 80 8.83 11.91 -6.71
CA SER A 80 10.18 12.43 -6.96
C SER A 80 11.26 11.63 -6.25
N LEU A 81 11.00 11.17 -5.03
CA LEU A 81 11.92 10.33 -4.27
C LEU A 81 12.07 8.95 -4.94
N PHE A 82 10.97 8.37 -5.43
CA PHE A 82 11.02 7.12 -6.20
C PHE A 82 11.86 7.26 -7.47
N GLU A 83 11.68 8.34 -8.23
CA GLU A 83 12.44 8.62 -9.44
C GLU A 83 13.95 8.79 -9.15
N SER A 84 14.29 9.52 -8.08
CA SER A 84 15.68 9.68 -7.63
C SER A 84 16.33 8.33 -7.29
N LEU A 85 15.61 7.45 -6.59
CA LEU A 85 16.13 6.14 -6.20
C LEU A 85 16.24 5.16 -7.39
N ALA A 86 15.37 5.27 -8.40
CA ALA A 86 15.36 4.42 -9.58
C ALA A 86 16.45 4.76 -10.61
N THR A 87 16.83 6.04 -10.73
CA THR A 87 17.76 6.52 -11.77
C THR A 87 19.24 6.31 -11.45
N GLY A 88 19.56 5.72 -10.30
CA GLY A 88 20.88 5.85 -9.70
C GLY A 88 22.03 4.97 -10.22
N ASP A 89 21.83 3.82 -10.89
CA ASP A 89 22.96 2.94 -11.25
C ASP A 89 22.72 2.00 -12.43
N PRO A 90 23.42 2.17 -13.56
CA PRO A 90 23.45 1.17 -14.62
C PRO A 90 24.27 -0.08 -14.26
N ASN A 91 25.07 -0.06 -13.18
CA ASN A 91 25.92 -1.20 -12.78
C ASN A 91 25.28 -2.14 -11.75
N LEU A 92 24.06 -1.85 -11.27
CA LEU A 92 23.32 -2.74 -10.36
C LEU A 92 22.62 -3.89 -11.09
N HIS A 93 23.21 -4.38 -12.17
CA HIS A 93 22.81 -5.61 -12.86
C HIS A 93 22.99 -6.88 -11.98
N GLU A 94 23.54 -6.75 -10.77
CA GLU A 94 23.71 -7.81 -9.77
C GLU A 94 22.52 -7.96 -8.81
N LEU A 95 21.58 -7.02 -8.78
CA LEU A 95 20.28 -7.24 -8.15
C LEU A 95 19.28 -7.35 -9.31
N SER A 96 19.08 -8.57 -9.78
CA SER A 96 18.00 -8.96 -10.68
C SER A 96 16.65 -8.69 -10.02
N VAL A 97 16.28 -7.43 -9.97
CA VAL A 97 15.04 -6.90 -9.44
C VAL A 97 14.46 -6.06 -10.56
N ASP A 98 13.48 -6.63 -11.25
CA ASP A 98 12.95 -6.10 -12.51
C ASP A 98 12.02 -4.89 -12.27
N SER A 99 11.60 -4.62 -11.02
CA SER A 99 10.73 -3.49 -10.67
C SER A 99 10.94 -2.96 -9.23
N PRO A 100 10.77 -1.64 -8.97
CA PRO A 100 10.68 -1.09 -7.61
C PRO A 100 9.67 -1.81 -6.70
N GLU A 101 8.65 -2.43 -7.28
CA GLU A 101 7.64 -3.21 -6.54
C GLU A 101 8.19 -4.50 -5.92
N ASP A 102 9.24 -5.09 -6.50
CA ASP A 102 9.88 -6.27 -5.92
C ASP A 102 10.76 -5.88 -4.71
N LEU A 103 11.25 -4.63 -4.67
CA LEU A 103 12.01 -4.08 -3.55
C LEU A 103 11.11 -3.63 -2.39
N ILE A 104 9.85 -3.28 -2.70
CA ILE A 104 8.88 -2.76 -1.75
C ILE A 104 7.54 -3.48 -1.94
N PRO A 105 7.40 -4.74 -1.48
CA PRO A 105 6.15 -5.49 -1.59
C PRO A 105 4.94 -4.74 -1.01
N SER A 106 5.17 -3.96 0.06
CA SER A 106 4.12 -3.17 0.69
C SER A 106 3.64 -1.98 -0.16
N LEU A 107 4.46 -1.48 -1.10
CA LEU A 107 4.04 -0.45 -2.07
C LEU A 107 2.98 -1.02 -3.02
N ARG A 108 3.22 -2.22 -3.55
CA ARG A 108 2.24 -2.93 -4.38
C ARG A 108 0.95 -3.18 -3.62
N LYS A 109 1.06 -3.61 -2.36
CA LYS A 109 -0.09 -3.82 -1.48
C LYS A 109 -0.90 -2.53 -1.24
N ILE A 110 -0.23 -1.41 -0.96
CA ILE A 110 -0.90 -0.10 -0.79
C ILE A 110 -1.60 0.38 -2.07
N ARG A 111 -0.97 0.23 -3.24
CA ARG A 111 -1.61 0.58 -4.52
C ARG A 111 -2.86 -0.26 -4.75
N LYS A 112 -2.77 -1.56 -4.49
CA LYS A 112 -3.95 -2.43 -4.62
C LYS A 112 -5.02 -2.09 -3.58
N LEU A 113 -4.64 -1.70 -2.37
CA LEU A 113 -5.57 -1.24 -1.34
C LEU A 113 -6.34 0.02 -1.76
N SER A 114 -5.70 0.97 -2.45
CA SER A 114 -6.42 2.15 -2.97
C SER A 114 -7.44 1.81 -4.06
N GLU A 115 -7.16 0.80 -4.89
CA GLU A 115 -8.15 0.25 -5.84
C GLU A 115 -9.32 -0.42 -5.09
N LEU A 116 -9.02 -1.23 -4.07
CA LEU A 116 -10.03 -1.97 -3.30
C LEU A 116 -11.06 -1.07 -2.61
N LEU A 117 -10.64 0.11 -2.14
CA LEU A 117 -11.52 1.07 -1.44
C LEU A 117 -12.69 1.62 -2.30
N ASP A 118 -12.58 1.54 -3.62
CA ASP A 118 -13.62 1.95 -4.58
C ASP A 118 -14.16 0.76 -5.40
N MET A 119 -13.70 -0.46 -5.10
CA MET A 119 -14.04 -1.65 -5.86
C MET A 119 -15.36 -2.27 -5.35
N PRO A 120 -16.30 -2.66 -6.24
CA PRO A 120 -17.50 -3.35 -5.79
C PRO A 120 -17.17 -4.76 -5.26
N LEU A 121 -17.92 -5.21 -4.26
CA LEU A 121 -17.72 -6.49 -3.56
C LEU A 121 -17.49 -7.69 -4.49
N LYS A 122 -18.25 -7.80 -5.60
CA LYS A 122 -18.09 -8.90 -6.56
C LYS A 122 -16.74 -8.86 -7.28
N SER A 123 -16.23 -7.68 -7.60
CA SER A 123 -14.92 -7.51 -8.24
C SER A 123 -13.79 -7.81 -7.26
N ILE A 124 -13.93 -7.45 -5.98
CA ILE A 124 -12.96 -7.85 -4.94
C ILE A 124 -12.89 -9.38 -4.84
N THR A 125 -14.05 -10.03 -4.81
CA THR A 125 -14.15 -11.51 -4.77
C THR A 125 -13.46 -12.14 -5.98
N ALA A 126 -13.72 -11.61 -7.19
CA ALA A 126 -13.09 -12.11 -8.41
C ALA A 126 -11.57 -11.88 -8.42
N SER A 127 -11.10 -10.72 -7.92
CA SER A 127 -9.67 -10.42 -7.81
C SER A 127 -8.95 -11.38 -6.84
N TRP A 128 -9.62 -11.82 -5.77
CA TRP A 128 -9.12 -12.89 -4.91
C TRP A 128 -9.07 -14.24 -5.64
N GLU A 129 -10.16 -14.65 -6.28
CA GLU A 129 -10.26 -15.93 -6.98
C GLU A 129 -9.26 -16.07 -8.14
N ASN A 130 -8.88 -14.95 -8.76
CA ASN A 130 -7.88 -14.89 -9.83
C ASN A 130 -6.44 -14.73 -9.31
N GLU A 131 -6.19 -14.92 -8.01
CA GLU A 131 -4.88 -14.78 -7.36
C GLU A 131 -4.27 -13.37 -7.41
N GLU A 132 -4.97 -12.36 -7.91
CA GLU A 132 -4.44 -11.00 -8.06
C GLU A 132 -4.11 -10.37 -6.71
N LEU A 133 -5.02 -10.51 -5.73
CA LEU A 133 -4.82 -10.03 -4.37
C LEU A 133 -3.72 -10.81 -3.65
N LEU A 134 -3.64 -12.13 -3.87
CA LEU A 134 -2.57 -12.97 -3.33
C LEU A 134 -1.20 -12.51 -3.84
N CYS A 135 -1.09 -12.23 -5.15
CA CYS A 135 0.12 -11.69 -5.78
C CYS A 135 0.52 -10.31 -5.24
N CYS A 136 -0.43 -9.54 -4.71
CA CYS A 136 -0.18 -8.26 -4.05
C CYS A 136 0.11 -8.40 -2.54
N GLY A 137 0.26 -9.62 -2.02
CA GLY A 137 0.64 -9.89 -0.64
C GLY A 137 -0.52 -9.81 0.36
N PHE A 138 -1.78 -9.93 -0.09
CA PHE A 138 -2.92 -10.06 0.81
C PHE A 138 -3.10 -11.49 1.27
N THR A 139 -3.50 -11.65 2.53
CA THR A 139 -3.94 -12.92 3.10
C THR A 139 -5.46 -13.04 3.05
N VAL A 140 -5.97 -14.28 3.15
CA VAL A 140 -7.41 -14.54 3.17
C VAL A 140 -8.11 -13.74 4.29
N THR A 141 -7.50 -13.71 5.49
CA THR A 141 -8.03 -12.99 6.65
C THR A 141 -8.10 -11.49 6.40
N GLU A 142 -7.05 -10.89 5.83
CA GLU A 142 -7.06 -9.46 5.51
C GLU A 142 -8.15 -9.10 4.50
N VAL A 143 -8.39 -9.93 3.49
CA VAL A 143 -9.45 -9.69 2.50
C VAL A 143 -10.84 -9.84 3.14
N GLU A 144 -11.04 -10.85 3.99
CA GLU A 144 -12.29 -11.02 4.71
C GLU A 144 -12.60 -9.83 5.63
N ASP A 145 -11.63 -9.42 6.43
CA ASP A 145 -11.79 -8.37 7.42
C ASP A 145 -11.99 -7.02 6.72
N PHE A 146 -11.27 -6.76 5.63
CA PHE A 146 -11.52 -5.61 4.77
C PHE A 146 -12.96 -5.58 4.23
N ILE A 147 -13.46 -6.71 3.70
CA ILE A 147 -14.85 -6.80 3.20
C ILE A 147 -15.87 -6.54 4.32
N LYS A 148 -15.62 -7.08 5.52
CA LYS A 148 -16.49 -6.86 6.69
C LYS A 148 -16.49 -5.40 7.11
N ALA A 149 -15.35 -4.72 7.02
CA ALA A 149 -15.18 -3.33 7.41
C ALA A 149 -15.91 -2.36 6.47
N ILE A 150 -15.90 -2.58 5.15
CA ILE A 150 -16.44 -1.60 4.17
C ILE A 150 -17.85 -1.94 3.65
N PHE A 151 -18.30 -3.20 3.72
CA PHE A 151 -19.63 -3.60 3.24
C PHE A 151 -20.55 -4.00 4.38
N ALA A 152 -21.76 -3.45 4.39
CA ALA A 152 -22.82 -3.82 5.33
C ALA A 152 -23.23 -5.31 5.22
N ASP A 153 -23.77 -5.87 6.31
CA ASP A 153 -24.24 -7.25 6.30
C ASP A 153 -25.36 -7.46 5.29
N SER A 154 -25.13 -8.39 4.36
CA SER A 154 -26.07 -8.73 3.31
C SER A 154 -25.89 -10.19 2.88
N PRO A 155 -26.91 -10.83 2.27
CA PRO A 155 -26.76 -12.15 1.68
C PRO A 155 -25.60 -12.21 0.68
N LEU A 156 -25.45 -11.18 -0.15
CA LEU A 156 -24.35 -11.07 -1.10
C LEU A 156 -22.99 -11.08 -0.42
N ARG A 157 -22.81 -10.32 0.67
CA ARG A 157 -21.56 -10.32 1.45
C ARG A 157 -21.23 -11.70 2.00
N LYS A 158 -22.23 -12.39 2.57
CA LYS A 158 -22.05 -13.76 3.12
C LYS A 158 -21.63 -14.75 2.05
N ASP A 159 -22.23 -14.68 0.87
CA ASP A 159 -21.89 -15.57 -0.24
C ASP A 159 -20.48 -15.29 -0.80
N CYS A 160 -20.10 -14.02 -0.94
CA CYS A 160 -18.74 -13.62 -1.34
C CYS A 160 -17.68 -14.07 -0.34
N LEU A 161 -17.90 -13.87 0.95
CA LEU A 161 -16.96 -14.32 2.01
C LEU A 161 -16.79 -15.85 1.99
N ARG A 162 -17.88 -16.60 1.81
CA ARG A 162 -17.80 -18.08 1.66
C ARG A 162 -16.96 -18.50 0.46
N ARG A 163 -17.06 -17.78 -0.67
CA ARG A 163 -16.24 -18.07 -1.86
C ARG A 163 -14.76 -17.87 -1.55
N ILE A 164 -14.40 -16.73 -0.97
CA ILE A 164 -13.03 -16.38 -0.57
C ILE A 164 -12.41 -17.44 0.34
N GLN A 165 -13.18 -17.94 1.30
CA GLN A 165 -12.77 -19.00 2.24
C GLN A 165 -12.54 -20.36 1.57
N ASN A 166 -13.31 -20.66 0.52
CA ASN A 166 -13.26 -21.94 -0.17
C ASN A 166 -12.26 -21.94 -1.33
N THR A 167 -11.70 -20.80 -1.71
CA THR A 167 -10.64 -20.72 -2.72
C THR A 167 -9.36 -21.33 -2.13
N SER A 168 -8.87 -22.40 -2.75
CA SER A 168 -7.61 -23.05 -2.42
C SER A 168 -6.55 -22.70 -3.47
N PHE A 169 -5.38 -22.25 -3.01
CA PHE A 169 -4.20 -21.98 -3.83
C PHE A 169 -3.08 -22.98 -3.50
#